data_AF-H6QQ70-F1
#
_entry.id   AF-H6QQ70-F1
#
_cell.length_a   1.000
_cell.length_b   1.000
_cell.length_c   1.000
_cell.angle_alpha   90.00
_cell.angle_beta   90.00
_cell.angle_gamma   90.00
#
_symmetry.space_group_name_H-M   'P 1'
#
loop_
_entity.id
_entity.type
_entity.pdbx_description
1 polymer ?
#
loop_
_entity_poly.entity_id
_entity_poly.type
_entity_poly.pdbx_seq_one_letter_code
_entity_poly.pdbx_strand_id
1 'polypeptide(L)'
;MIITVCAPRGLVLGAAVIQPSVEILLSQSPPRGNFPLGSFHNSHTVQPSFFDPKAVSERDEALTKNHMPFLFNLIKHMLICVEAPDELDEDGPVDPTIADPKQDHILNMDDVTYVADRNSAFST
;
A
#
# COMPACT_ATOMS: atom_id res chain seq x y z
N MET A 1 21.02 17.49 -10.73
CA MET A 1 21.78 17.84 -9.52
C MET A 1 21.38 16.84 -8.43
N ILE A 2 22.16 15.78 -8.28
CA ILE A 2 21.89 14.71 -7.31
C ILE A 2 22.66 15.09 -6.06
N ILE A 3 21.96 15.36 -4.96
CA ILE A 3 22.61 15.60 -3.68
C ILE A 3 22.76 14.24 -3.01
N THR A 4 23.90 13.60 -3.22
CA THR A 4 24.32 12.44 -2.42
C THR A 4 24.56 12.92 -1.00
N VAL A 5 23.69 12.55 -0.06
CA VAL A 5 23.93 12.80 1.36
C VAL A 5 24.64 11.59 1.95
N CYS A 6 25.95 11.51 1.74
CA CYS A 6 26.81 10.62 2.50
C CYS A 6 27.15 11.35 3.82
N ALA A 7 26.42 11.06 4.89
CA ALA A 7 26.69 11.65 6.20
C ALA A 7 27.72 10.79 6.96
N PRO A 8 28.81 11.38 7.51
CA PRO A 8 29.74 10.65 8.34
C PRO A 8 29.10 10.32 9.69
N ARG A 9 29.54 9.20 10.27
CA ARG A 9 29.12 8.68 11.57
C ARG A 9 29.10 9.78 12.64
N GLY A 10 27.93 10.01 13.25
CA GLY A 10 27.79 10.86 14.44
C GLY A 10 26.84 12.07 14.33
N LEU A 11 25.89 12.08 13.40
CA LEU A 11 25.03 13.23 13.19
C LEU A 11 23.79 13.23 14.11
N VAL A 12 23.75 14.15 15.07
CA VAL A 12 22.52 14.54 15.78
C VAL A 12 21.66 15.40 14.84
N LEU A 13 21.18 14.80 13.74
CA LEU A 13 20.19 15.41 12.81
C LEU A 13 18.76 15.04 13.23
N GLY A 14 18.56 14.58 14.46
CA GLY A 14 17.32 13.92 14.87
C GLY A 14 16.09 14.83 14.93
N ALA A 15 16.23 16.14 15.18
CA ALA A 15 15.06 17.01 15.37
C ALA A 15 14.77 17.92 14.17
N ALA A 16 15.81 18.47 13.54
CA ALA A 16 15.67 19.53 12.54
C ALA A 16 15.02 19.05 11.23
N VAL A 17 15.18 17.77 10.88
CA VAL A 17 14.58 17.19 9.66
C VAL A 17 13.26 16.49 9.98
N ILE A 18 13.10 15.93 11.18
CA ILE A 18 11.90 15.17 11.55
C ILE A 18 10.67 16.08 11.62
N GLN A 19 10.75 17.23 12.32
CA GLN A 19 9.60 18.12 12.49
C GLN A 19 9.00 18.61 11.15
N PRO A 20 9.78 19.21 10.23
CA PRO A 20 9.23 19.64 8.94
C PRO A 20 8.75 18.47 8.08
N SER A 21 9.36 17.28 8.20
CA SER A 21 8.90 16.10 7.45
C SER A 21 7.54 15.61 7.95
N VAL A 22 7.30 15.64 9.26
CA VAL A 22 6.01 15.31 9.87
C VAL A 22 4.94 16.32 9.44
N GLU A 23 5.25 17.62 9.44
CA GLU A 23 4.32 18.66 8.98
C GLU A 23 3.91 18.47 7.51
N ILE A 24 4.87 18.20 6.62
CA ILE A 24 4.59 17.91 5.21
C ILE A 24 3.71 16.66 5.08
N LEU A 25 4.01 15.61 5.84
CA LEU A 25 3.24 14.37 5.80
C LEU A 25 1.79 14.60 6.25
N LEU A 26 1.57 15.32 7.34
CA LEU A 26 0.24 15.64 7.86
C LEU A 26 -0.54 16.59 6.93
N SER A 27 0.14 17.40 6.13
CA SER A 27 -0.49 18.30 5.16
C SER A 27 -1.02 17.58 3.91
N GLN A 28 -0.51 16.37 3.61
CA GLN A 28 -0.88 15.62 2.43
C GLN A 28 -2.12 14.77 2.68
N SER A 29 -3.18 15.06 1.94
CA SER A 29 -4.40 14.25 1.90
C SER A 29 -5.11 14.45 0.57
N PRO A 30 -5.88 13.46 0.08
CA PRO A 30 -6.69 13.64 -1.11
C PRO A 30 -7.84 14.64 -0.84
N PRO A 31 -8.42 15.24 -1.91
CA PRO A 31 -9.56 16.13 -1.79
C PRO A 31 -10.71 15.48 -1.02
N ARG A 32 -11.19 16.15 0.03
CA ARG A 32 -12.26 15.61 0.88
C ARG A 32 -13.61 15.64 0.18
N GLY A 33 -14.45 14.66 0.48
CA GLY A 33 -15.84 14.59 0.01
C GLY A 33 -16.01 13.74 -1.24
N ASN A 34 -17.21 13.82 -1.83
CA ASN A 34 -17.60 12.97 -2.95
C ASN A 34 -17.09 13.51 -4.29
N PHE A 35 -16.69 12.60 -5.17
CA PHE A 35 -16.36 12.89 -6.57
C PHE A 35 -17.54 13.58 -7.29
N PRO A 36 -17.30 14.58 -8.16
CA PRO A 36 -16.01 15.03 -8.71
C PRO A 36 -15.25 16.05 -7.86
N LEU A 37 -15.87 16.60 -6.81
CA LEU A 37 -15.26 17.67 -6.02
C LEU A 37 -14.29 17.14 -4.96
N GLY A 38 -14.49 15.89 -4.52
CA GLY A 38 -13.60 15.14 -3.64
C GLY A 38 -13.15 13.81 -4.25
N SER A 39 -12.44 12.99 -3.47
CA SER A 39 -11.90 11.71 -3.93
C SER A 39 -12.78 10.49 -3.63
N PHE A 40 -13.90 10.66 -2.92
CA PHE A 40 -14.75 9.51 -2.56
C PHE A 40 -15.73 9.15 -3.68
N HIS A 41 -15.69 7.90 -4.12
CA HIS A 41 -16.63 7.35 -5.07
C HIS A 41 -17.66 6.47 -4.35
N ASN A 42 -18.95 6.68 -4.63
CA ASN A 42 -20.02 5.87 -4.07
C ASN A 42 -20.17 4.57 -4.90
N SER A 43 -20.20 3.41 -4.23
CA SER A 43 -20.39 2.09 -4.83
C SER A 43 -21.66 1.98 -5.68
N HIS A 44 -22.71 2.73 -5.35
CA HIS A 44 -23.95 2.78 -6.14
C HIS A 44 -23.82 3.59 -7.44
N THR A 45 -22.78 4.42 -7.56
CA THR A 45 -22.59 5.36 -8.68
C THR A 45 -21.41 5.01 -9.58
N VAL A 46 -20.51 4.13 -9.14
CA VAL A 46 -19.38 3.69 -9.96
C VAL A 46 -19.88 2.87 -11.16
N GLN A 47 -19.39 3.23 -12.34
CA GLN A 47 -19.66 2.50 -13.58
C GLN A 47 -18.53 1.52 -13.90
N PRO A 48 -18.74 0.50 -14.76
CA PRO A 48 -17.68 -0.44 -15.13
C PRO A 48 -16.40 0.23 -15.66
N SER A 49 -16.55 1.36 -16.35
CA SER A 49 -15.43 2.17 -16.87
C SER A 49 -14.51 2.73 -15.77
N PHE A 50 -14.97 2.80 -14.53
CA PHE A 50 -14.15 3.15 -13.37
C PHE A 50 -12.97 2.18 -13.18
N PHE A 51 -13.16 0.92 -13.57
CA PHE A 51 -12.17 -0.16 -13.46
C PHE A 51 -11.34 -0.34 -14.72
N ASP A 52 -11.54 0.48 -15.75
CA ASP A 52 -10.70 0.45 -16.94
C ASP A 52 -9.24 0.69 -16.53
N PRO A 53 -8.26 -0.07 -17.06
CA PRO A 53 -6.86 0.06 -16.65
C PRO A 53 -6.34 1.51 -16.77
N LYS A 54 -6.81 2.22 -17.81
CA LYS A 54 -6.50 3.64 -18.00
C LYS A 54 -7.09 4.51 -16.89
N ALA A 55 -8.37 4.33 -16.55
CA ALA A 55 -9.05 5.09 -15.50
C ALA A 55 -8.45 4.81 -14.11
N VAL A 56 -8.01 3.58 -13.84
CA VAL A 56 -7.27 3.22 -12.63
C VAL A 56 -5.94 3.96 -12.59
N SER A 57 -5.15 3.87 -13.67
CA SER A 57 -3.84 4.53 -13.76
C SER A 57 -3.93 6.05 -13.58
N GLU A 58 -4.95 6.70 -14.15
CA GLU A 58 -5.18 8.15 -14.00
C GLU A 58 -5.49 8.52 -12.54
N ARG A 59 -6.29 7.71 -11.84
CA ARG A 59 -6.61 7.92 -10.41
C ARG A 59 -5.38 7.71 -9.53
N ASP A 60 -4.60 6.66 -9.81
CA ASP A 60 -3.38 6.37 -9.07
C ASP A 60 -2.34 7.47 -9.28
N GLU A 61 -2.19 7.96 -10.51
CA GLU A 61 -1.31 9.09 -10.81
C GLU A 61 -1.75 10.36 -10.08
N ALA A 62 -3.05 10.68 -10.10
CA ALA A 62 -3.58 11.83 -9.37
C ALA A 62 -3.32 11.71 -7.86
N LEU A 63 -3.55 10.54 -7.28
CA LEU A 63 -3.35 10.29 -5.84
C LEU A 63 -1.86 10.39 -5.45
N THR A 64 -0.98 9.76 -6.23
CA THR A 64 0.43 9.59 -5.89
C THR A 64 1.29 10.76 -6.33
N LYS A 65 0.99 11.44 -7.44
CA LYS A 65 1.82 12.55 -7.95
C LYS A 65 1.27 13.92 -7.57
N ASN A 66 -0.06 14.09 -7.52
CA ASN A 66 -0.66 15.41 -7.31
C ASN A 66 -1.07 15.63 -5.85
N HIS A 67 -1.71 14.65 -5.22
CA HIS A 67 -2.27 14.85 -3.88
C HIS A 67 -1.31 14.47 -2.75
N MET A 68 -0.58 13.36 -2.88
CA MET A 68 0.28 12.84 -1.80
C MET A 68 1.69 12.39 -2.26
N PRO A 69 2.46 13.23 -2.97
CA PRO A 69 3.76 12.85 -3.51
C PRO A 69 4.83 12.57 -2.46
N PHE A 70 4.78 13.20 -1.29
CA PHE A 70 5.78 12.97 -0.24
C PHE A 70 5.48 11.66 0.49
N LEU A 71 4.23 11.49 0.93
CA LEU A 71 3.77 10.27 1.61
C LEU A 71 3.97 9.04 0.73
N PHE A 72 3.59 9.10 -0.54
CA PHE A 72 3.75 7.97 -1.46
C PHE A 72 5.23 7.59 -1.62
N ASN A 73 6.12 8.55 -1.86
CA ASN A 73 7.55 8.28 -2.01
C ASN A 73 8.18 7.78 -0.71
N LEU A 74 7.74 8.28 0.45
CA LEU A 74 8.18 7.79 1.75
C LEU A 74 7.84 6.31 1.91
N ILE A 75 6.58 5.92 1.69
CA ILE A 75 6.14 4.51 1.77
C ILE A 75 6.90 3.66 0.77
N LYS A 76 7.04 4.12 -0.48
CA LYS A 76 7.78 3.40 -1.53
C LYS A 76 9.23 3.11 -1.11
N HIS A 77 9.92 4.07 -0.53
CA HIS A 77 11.30 3.86 -0.06
C HIS A 77 11.38 2.95 1.16
N MET A 78 10.41 3.04 2.08
CA MET A 78 10.36 2.13 3.24
C MET A 78 10.18 0.67 2.79
N LEU A 79 9.35 0.42 1.78
CA LEU A 79 9.15 -0.93 1.24
C LEU A 79 10.43 -1.49 0.59
N ILE A 80 11.14 -0.70 -0.22
CA ILE A 80 12.40 -1.11 -0.86
C ILE A 80 13.49 -1.41 0.19
N CYS A 81 13.53 -0.64 1.28
CA CYS A 81 14.55 -0.81 2.32
C CYS A 81 14.38 -2.10 3.14
N VAL A 82 13.16 -2.66 3.21
CA VAL A 82 12.89 -3.95 3.87
C VAL A 82 13.32 -5.15 3.02
N GLU A 83 13.42 -4.97 1.70
CA GLU A 83 13.78 -6.03 0.75
C GLU A 83 15.30 -6.10 0.46
N ALA A 84 16.11 -5.22 1.06
CA ALA A 84 17.56 -5.34 0.95
C ALA A 84 17.98 -6.66 1.63
N PRO A 85 18.65 -7.59 0.92
CA PRO A 85 19.11 -8.82 1.53
C PRO A 85 20.08 -8.45 2.64
N ASP A 86 19.80 -8.90 3.86
CA ASP A 86 20.82 -9.02 4.89
C ASP A 86 21.93 -9.87 4.26
N GLU A 87 23.11 -9.29 4.03
CA GLU A 87 24.32 -10.08 3.78
C GLU A 87 24.58 -10.88 5.06
N LEU A 88 23.94 -12.04 5.15
CA LEU A 88 24.25 -13.05 6.15
C LEU A 88 25.60 -13.62 5.76
N ASP A 89 26.61 -13.34 6.58
CA ASP A 89 27.91 -14.00 6.54
C ASP A 89 27.70 -15.54 6.54
N GLU A 90 27.92 -16.16 5.38
CA GLU A 90 27.99 -17.61 5.21
C GLU A 90 29.29 -18.14 5.84
N ASP A 91 29.22 -18.64 7.08
CA ASP A 91 29.97 -19.84 7.48
C ASP A 91 29.48 -20.38 8.84
N GLY A 92 28.52 -21.31 8.78
CA GLY A 92 28.06 -22.07 9.94
C GLY A 92 27.48 -23.42 9.48
N PRO A 93 27.82 -24.56 10.11
CA PRO A 93 27.40 -25.88 9.61
C PRO A 93 25.88 -26.01 9.63
N VAL A 94 25.29 -26.22 8.46
CA VAL A 94 23.85 -26.50 8.31
C VAL A 94 23.61 -27.95 8.73
N ASP A 95 22.97 -28.15 9.88
CA ASP A 95 22.48 -29.47 10.31
C ASP A 95 21.21 -29.82 9.51
N PRO A 96 21.22 -30.88 8.69
CA PRO A 96 20.04 -31.27 7.94
C PRO A 96 19.16 -32.18 8.79
N THR A 97 17.87 -31.84 8.87
CA THR A 97 16.69 -32.62 9.38
C THR A 97 16.07 -31.86 10.55
N ILE A 98 14.82 -31.39 10.48
CA ILE A 98 13.61 -32.22 10.45
C ILE A 98 12.61 -31.64 9.45
N ALA A 99 12.18 -32.48 8.50
CA ALA A 99 11.02 -32.22 7.66
C ALA A 99 9.79 -31.98 8.56
N ASP A 100 9.18 -30.79 8.48
CA ASP A 100 7.82 -30.58 8.98
C ASP A 100 6.84 -31.10 7.91
N PRO A 101 6.19 -32.25 8.12
CA PRO A 101 5.21 -32.75 7.19
C PRO A 101 3.87 -32.10 7.50
N LYS A 102 3.39 -31.33 6.50
CA LYS A 102 2.00 -30.90 6.23
C LYS A 102 1.61 -29.51 6.74
N GLN A 103 1.69 -28.55 5.84
CA GLN A 103 0.74 -27.43 5.79
C GLN A 103 0.10 -27.37 4.39
N ASP A 104 -0.74 -28.34 4.09
CA ASP A 104 -1.59 -28.40 2.89
C ASP A 104 -3.00 -27.85 3.14
N HIS A 105 -3.20 -26.94 4.09
CA HIS A 105 -4.53 -26.44 4.46
C HIS A 105 -4.62 -24.92 4.57
N ILE A 106 -4.23 -24.18 3.52
CA ILE A 106 -4.48 -22.74 3.46
C ILE A 106 -4.97 -22.38 2.03
N LEU A 107 -6.30 -22.19 1.93
CA LEU A 107 -7.12 -21.61 0.85
C LEU A 107 -7.51 -22.51 -0.34
N ASN A 108 -8.43 -23.45 -0.11
CA ASN A 108 -9.41 -23.77 -1.16
C ASN A 108 -10.44 -22.63 -1.19
N MET A 109 -10.40 -21.79 -2.24
CA MET A 109 -11.36 -20.69 -2.47
C MET A 109 -12.69 -21.17 -3.09
N ASP A 110 -12.95 -22.48 -3.07
CA ASP A 110 -14.02 -23.10 -3.84
C ASP A 110 -15.17 -23.61 -2.95
N ASP A 111 -15.72 -22.80 -2.03
CA ASP A 111 -17.10 -23.03 -1.57
C ASP A 111 -17.78 -21.85 -0.83
N VAL A 112 -17.66 -20.62 -1.33
CA VAL A 112 -18.61 -19.57 -0.93
C VAL A 112 -19.68 -19.47 -2.01
N THR A 113 -20.70 -20.33 -1.90
CA THR A 113 -21.91 -20.22 -2.71
C THR A 113 -22.76 -19.06 -2.21
N TYR A 114 -23.03 -18.09 -3.09
CA TYR A 114 -23.94 -16.99 -2.80
C TYR A 114 -25.37 -17.53 -2.78
N VAL A 115 -25.98 -17.62 -1.60
CA VAL A 115 -27.41 -17.93 -1.48
C VAL A 115 -28.17 -16.67 -1.89
N ALA A 116 -28.62 -16.62 -3.14
CA ALA A 116 -29.65 -15.68 -3.53
C ALA A 116 -30.95 -16.12 -2.85
N ASP A 117 -31.32 -15.47 -1.75
CA ASP A 117 -32.65 -15.63 -1.15
C ASP A 117 -33.69 -15.02 -2.10
N ARG A 118 -34.05 -15.80 -3.11
CA ARG A 118 -35.31 -15.63 -3.82
C ARG A 118 -36.36 -16.30 -2.95
N ASN A 119 -36.94 -15.54 -2.01
CA ASN A 119 -38.36 -15.24 -2.01
C ASN A 119 -38.79 -14.38 -0.81
N SER A 120 -39.80 -13.55 -1.09
CA SER A 120 -40.82 -13.08 -0.14
C SER A 120 -40.57 -11.75 0.58
N ALA A 121 -40.74 -10.65 -0.15
CA ALA A 121 -41.86 -9.74 0.13
C ALA A 121 -42.07 -8.76 -1.05
N PHE A 122 -42.71 -9.25 -2.12
CA PHE A 122 -43.73 -8.41 -2.74
C PHE A 122 -44.94 -8.54 -1.82
N SER A 123 -45.22 -7.50 -1.06
CA SER A 123 -46.50 -7.37 -0.37
C SER A 123 -47.10 -6.03 -0.77
N THR A 124 -48.05 -6.14 -1.71
CA THR A 124 -49.04 -5.17 -2.24
C THR A 124 -48.56 -3.78 -2.63
#